data_AF-A0A164CC33-F1
#
_entry.id   AF-A0A164CC33-F1
#
_cell.length_a   1.000
_cell.length_b   1.000
_cell.length_c   1.000
_cell.angle_alpha   90.00
_cell.angle_beta   90.00
_cell.angle_gamma   90.00
#
_symmetry.space_group_name_H-M   'P 1'
#
loop_
_entity.id
_entity.type
_entity.pdbx_description
1 polymer ?
#
loop_
_entity_poly.entity_id
_entity_poly.type
_entity_poly.pdbx_seq_one_letter_code
_entity_poly.pdbx_strand_id
1 'polypeptide(L)' 'MDGWLKDPKGYWHARFRRGPKAWTLNAGVVVDNGRPMPGDEAALLKSRRSMRYEDAVVLWFQLKEYGWTATEPAW' A
#
# COMPACT_ATOMS: atom_id res chain seq x y z
N MET A 1 -1.13 -3.56 9.90
CA MET A 1 -0.37 -2.64 9.05
C MET A 1 -1.37 -2.11 8.08
N ASP A 2 -1.66 -0.84 8.26
CA ASP A 2 -2.66 -0.11 7.52
C ASP A 2 -2.07 1.28 7.28
N GLY A 3 -1.89 1.66 6.03
CA GLY A 3 -1.18 2.88 5.71
C GLY A 3 -0.89 3.05 4.23
N TRP A 4 -0.46 4.25 3.88
CA TRP A 4 -0.24 4.68 2.52
C TRP A 4 1.14 5.27 2.35
N LEU A 5 1.77 4.93 1.24
CA LEU A 5 2.95 5.61 0.75
C LEU A 5 2.67 6.22 -0.62
N LYS A 6 3.27 7.37 -0.88
CA LYS A 6 3.28 8.05 -2.17
C LYS A 6 4.69 8.06 -2.74
N ASP A 7 4.83 7.83 -4.04
CA ASP A 7 6.13 7.87 -4.70
C ASP A 7 6.71 9.30 -4.74
N PRO A 8 8.03 9.46 -4.91
CA PRO A 8 8.67 10.78 -4.92
C PRO A 8 8.12 11.75 -5.96
N LYS A 9 7.59 11.23 -7.09
CA LYS A 9 7.00 12.06 -8.15
C LYS A 9 5.53 12.39 -7.89
N GLY A 10 4.91 11.75 -6.91
CA GLY A 10 3.54 12.02 -6.49
C GLY A 10 2.44 11.40 -7.37
N TYR A 11 2.77 10.47 -8.26
CA TYR A 11 1.83 9.83 -9.17
C TYR A 11 1.30 8.50 -8.65
N TRP A 12 2.13 7.73 -7.96
CA TRP A 12 1.83 6.37 -7.54
C TRP A 12 1.67 6.31 -6.02
N HIS A 13 0.70 5.50 -5.61
CA HIS A 13 0.42 5.21 -4.21
C HIS A 13 0.50 3.71 -3.98
N ALA A 14 1.03 3.34 -2.81
CA ALA A 14 1.05 1.99 -2.29
C ALA A 14 0.21 1.97 -1.01
N ARG A 15 -0.93 1.26 -1.06
CA ARG A 15 -1.83 1.05 0.08
C ARG A 15 -1.55 -0.29 0.71
N PHE A 16 -1.17 -0.29 1.97
CA PHE A 16 -1.00 -1.47 2.81
C PHE A 16 -2.27 -1.62 3.65
N ARG A 17 -2.85 -2.82 3.65
CA ARG A 17 -4.05 -3.12 4.44
C ARG A 17 -3.99 -4.54 4.96
N ARG A 18 -4.32 -4.74 6.25
CA ARG A 18 -4.46 -6.10 6.78
C ARG A 18 -5.58 -6.84 6.05
N GLY A 19 -5.29 -8.06 5.60
CA GLY A 19 -6.27 -8.92 4.95
C GLY A 19 -7.35 -9.38 5.95
N PRO A 20 -8.54 -9.78 5.46
CA PRO A 20 -9.68 -10.16 6.31
C PRO A 20 -9.43 -11.40 7.17
N LYS A 21 -8.42 -12.22 6.86
CA LYS A 21 -7.99 -13.38 7.68
C LYS A 21 -6.96 -13.01 8.76
N ALA A 22 -6.98 -11.77 9.26
CA ALA A 22 -5.94 -11.24 10.16
C ALA A 22 -5.96 -11.77 11.62
N TRP A 23 -6.82 -12.74 11.94
CA TRP A 23 -6.94 -13.32 13.28
C TRP A 23 -5.93 -14.45 13.57
N THR A 24 -5.14 -14.88 12.58
CA THR A 24 -4.06 -15.84 12.78
C THR A 24 -2.71 -15.13 12.85
N LEU A 25 -1.73 -15.72 13.56
CA LEU A 25 -0.37 -15.17 13.76
C LEU A 25 0.36 -14.78 12.45
N ASN A 26 -0.12 -15.24 11.29
CA ASN A 26 0.41 -14.93 9.95
C ASN A 26 -0.59 -14.11 9.10
N ALA A 27 -1.28 -13.15 9.72
CA ALA A 27 -2.18 -12.23 9.08
C ALA A 27 -1.54 -11.55 7.85
N GLY A 28 -1.93 -11.97 6.65
CA GLY A 28 -1.42 -11.41 5.40
C GLY A 28 -1.79 -9.94 5.23
N VAL A 29 -0.92 -9.18 4.57
CA VAL A 29 -1.15 -7.79 4.17
C VAL A 29 -1.43 -7.78 2.67
N VAL A 30 -2.50 -7.09 2.28
CA VAL A 30 -2.77 -6.76 0.89
C VAL A 30 -2.12 -5.43 0.59
N VAL A 31 -1.29 -5.41 -0.45
CA VAL A 31 -0.65 -4.22 -0.97
C VAL A 31 -1.21 -3.91 -2.35
N ASP A 32 -1.88 -2.77 -2.45
CA ASP A 32 -2.40 -2.22 -3.70
C ASP A 32 -1.48 -1.11 -4.19
N ASN A 33 -0.95 -1.25 -5.40
CA ASN A 33 -0.25 -0.16 -6.09
C ASN A 33 -1.19 0.43 -7.14
N GLY A 34 -1.39 1.73 -7.09
CA GLY A 34 -2.29 2.41 -8.01
C GLY A 34 -2.15 3.91 -7.94
N ARG A 35 -3.06 4.61 -8.60
CA ARG A 35 -3.17 6.07 -8.51
C ARG A 35 -4.64 6.47 -8.31
N PRO A 36 -4.91 7.49 -7.49
CA PRO A 36 -6.25 8.07 -7.44
C PRO A 36 -6.58 8.68 -8.81
N MET A 37 -7.85 8.60 -9.20
CA MET A 37 -8.38 9.27 -10.38
C MET A 37 -9.14 10.54 -9.93
N PRO A 38 -9.22 11.59 -10.76
CA PRO A 38 -10.03 12.76 -10.44
C PRO A 38 -11.52 12.39 -10.26
N GLY A 39 -12.25 13.18 -9.46
CA GLY A 39 -13.72 13.12 -9.43
C GLY A 39 -14.32 11.91 -8.70
N ASP A 40 -13.71 11.45 -7.61
CA ASP A 40 -14.14 10.28 -6.82
C ASP A 40 -14.25 8.97 -7.61
N GLU A 41 -13.62 8.92 -8.78
CA GLU A 41 -13.52 7.70 -9.58
C GLU A 41 -12.67 6.64 -8.88
N ALA A 42 -13.00 5.37 -9.14
CA ALA A 42 -12.20 4.26 -8.65
C ALA A 42 -10.73 4.41 -9.07
N ALA A 43 -9.83 4.21 -8.10
CA ALA A 43 -8.40 4.28 -8.35
C ALA A 43 -7.96 3.29 -9.43
N LEU A 44 -7.04 3.74 -10.29
CA LEU A 44 -6.43 2.88 -11.29
C LEU A 44 -5.41 1.97 -10.61
N LEU A 45 -5.82 0.75 -10.29
CA LEU A 45 -4.96 -0.27 -9.71
C LEU A 45 -4.03 -0.86 -10.77
N LYS A 46 -2.73 -0.70 -10.57
CA LYS A 46 -1.68 -1.31 -11.39
C LYS A 46 -1.40 -2.74 -10.97
N SER A 47 -1.40 -3.01 -9.66
CA SER A 47 -1.17 -4.35 -9.12
C SER A 47 -1.78 -4.50 -7.74
N ARG A 48 -2.26 -5.70 -7.42
CA ARG A 48 -2.67 -6.11 -6.08
C ARG A 48 -1.89 -7.37 -5.71
N ARG A 49 -1.26 -7.38 -4.54
CA ARG A 49 -0.56 -8.57 -4.02
C ARG A 49 -0.86 -8.79 -2.55
N SER A 50 -0.96 -10.06 -2.16
CA SER A 50 -1.02 -10.46 -0.76
C SER A 50 0.35 -10.98 -0.34
N MET A 51 0.84 -10.57 0.82
CA MET A 51 2.14 -10.99 1.34
C MET A 51 2.10 -11.17 2.85
N ARG A 52 3.11 -11.80 3.44
CA ARG A 52 3.20 -11.92 4.89
C ARG A 52 3.40 -10.55 5.52
N TYR A 53 3.04 -10.43 6.78
CA TYR A 53 3.22 -9.18 7.51
C TYR A 53 4.68 -8.70 7.51
N GLU A 54 5.62 -9.62 7.75
CA GLU A 54 7.06 -9.32 7.76
C GLU A 54 7.54 -8.79 6.40
N ASP A 55 7.14 -9.44 5.30
CA ASP A 55 7.46 -8.98 3.94
C ASP A 55 6.88 -7.59 3.65
N ALA A 56 5.67 -7.30 4.15
CA ALA A 56 5.03 -6.00 3.98
C ALA A 56 5.77 -4.89 4.76
N VAL A 57 6.27 -5.21 5.95
CA VAL A 57 7.09 -4.28 6.74
C VAL A 57 8.41 -3.99 6.02
N VAL A 58 9.08 -5.03 5.51
CA VAL A 58 10.32 -4.86 4.72
C VAL A 58 10.07 -3.98 3.51
N LEU A 59 9.02 -4.27 2.73
CA LEU A 59 8.64 -3.47 1.57
C LEU A 59 8.39 -2.00 1.93
N TRP A 60 7.70 -1.74 3.04
CA TRP A 60 7.40 -0.37 3.47
C TRP A 60 8.67 0.44 3.73
N PHE A 61 9.63 -0.14 4.45
CA PHE A 61 10.90 0.54 4.72
C PHE A 61 11.74 0.69 3.45
N GLN A 62 11.79 -0.33 2.57
CA GLN A 62 12.46 -0.21 1.27
C GLN A 62 11.87 0.91 0.40
N LEU A 63 10.54 1.04 0.34
CA LEU A 63 9.90 2.13 -0.38
C LEU A 63 10.29 3.50 0.21
N LYS A 64 10.34 3.61 1.54
CA LYS A 64 10.82 4.82 2.21
C LYS A 64 12.29 5.14 1.90
N GLU A 65 13.15 4.14 1.85
CA GLU A 65 14.55 4.30 1.42
C GLU A 65 14.64 4.78 -0.04
N TYR A 66 13.72 4.37 -0.91
CA TYR A 66 13.57 4.89 -2.27
C TYR A 66 12.87 6.26 -2.36
N GLY A 67 12.67 6.93 -1.23
CA GLY A 67 12.10 8.27 -1.15
C GLY A 67 10.58 8.33 -1.15
N TRP A 68 9.89 7.19 -1.01
CA TRP A 68 8.44 7.22 -0.82
C TRP A 68 8.11 7.80 0.55
N THR A 69 7.04 8.59 0.60
CA THR A 69 6.63 9.29 1.82
C THR A 69 5.27 8.82 2.28
N ALA A 70 5.05 8.84 3.60
CA ALA A 70 3.73 8.57 4.14
C ALA A 70 2.73 9.65 3.68
N THR A 71 1.52 9.24 3.35
CA THR A 71 0.47 10.13 2.87
C THR A 71 -0.87 9.77 3.51
N GLU A 72 -1.81 10.72 3.46
CA GLU A 72 -3.21 10.46 3.75
C GLU A 72 -3.79 9.41 2.77
N PRO A 73 -4.85 8.70 3.17
CA PRO A 73 -5.55 7.76 2.30
C PRO A 73 -5.98 8.40 0.97
N ALA A 74 -5.71 7.72 -0.14
CA ALA A 74 -6.03 8.23 -1.48
C ALA A 74 -7.23 7.54 -2.16
N TRP A 75 -7.72 6.40 -1.63
CA TRP A 75 -8.98 5.70 -1.98
C TRP A 75 -9.34 4.57 -0.99
#